data_AF-A0A182E7J4-F1
#
_entry.id   AF-A0A182E7J4-F1
#
_cell.length_a   1.000
_cell.length_b   1.000
_cell.length_c   1.000
_cell.angle_alpha   90.00
_cell.angle_beta   90.00
_cell.angle_gamma   90.00
#
_symmetry.space_group_name_H-M   'P 1'
#
loop_
_entity.id
_entity.type
_entity.pdbx_description
1 polymer ?
#
loop_
_entity_poly.entity_id
_entity_poly.type
_entity_poly.pdbx_seq_one_letter_code
_entity_poly.pdbx_strand_id
1 'polypeptide(L)'
;MEKISGNGMQEWPDSDRLKEALSLAKFDDYYTMPGLKAAVTLPDLMANMLEQKLNKTVVRPSVPKDMDGADGHLRAAVNLTAELLTEINQGFGMAGQPSNNTEYSLKVWACRFQLLMALKLYTLLNDELIPFEDLDAPDLFYQYYPSLYSKSCKGSLVLFSMRLIHAEALRFTSNPWATLVRIDRLEKDVNKVLNNSVSRSEHFFEIWKDRLLAVQKMRARSLYFLKEYSTSMILYNRLSKAVGLSSEQQTALKLMLMRMAVAIGDPKKLEYYSNEIITSVHDDQILHRHLCNNIAICLLYKGQVFDAMEMLKSLPGDPNEPVAINFSTIAELSIPNVAHEDLAIFAQKFDRFPDMFDPITLKLMSS
;
A
#
# COMPACT_ATOMS: atom_id res chain seq x y z
N MET A 1 4.62 28.71 14.57
CA MET A 1 4.62 27.25 14.75
C MET A 1 3.63 26.92 15.86
N GLU A 2 2.34 26.89 15.55
CA GLU A 2 1.34 26.36 16.47
C GLU A 2 1.47 24.83 16.49
N LYS A 3 1.61 24.26 17.69
CA LYS A 3 1.43 22.84 17.91
C LYS A 3 0.01 22.49 17.49
N ILE A 4 -0.14 21.89 16.31
CA ILE A 4 -1.39 21.24 15.89
C ILE A 4 -1.61 20.12 16.90
N SER A 5 -2.45 20.36 17.90
CA SER A 5 -2.84 19.33 18.86
C SER A 5 -3.53 18.21 18.08
N GLY A 6 -2.94 17.02 18.06
CA GLY A 6 -3.38 15.84 17.30
C GLY A 6 -4.72 15.22 17.73
N ASN A 7 -5.57 15.98 18.41
CA ASN A 7 -6.79 15.54 19.10
C ASN A 7 -7.96 15.12 18.17
N GLY A 8 -7.72 14.97 16.86
CA GLY A 8 -8.75 14.55 15.89
C GLY A 8 -8.30 13.54 14.84
N MET A 9 -7.01 13.23 14.76
CA MET A 9 -6.51 12.30 13.73
C MET A 9 -6.87 10.84 14.03
N GLN A 10 -7.10 10.51 15.30
CA GLN A 10 -7.39 9.15 15.77
C GLN A 10 -8.83 8.99 16.28
N GLU A 11 -9.70 9.96 15.95
CA GLU A 11 -11.12 9.89 16.24
C GLU A 11 -11.71 8.63 15.61
N TRP A 12 -12.45 7.84 16.39
CA TRP A 12 -13.04 6.59 15.93
C TRP A 12 -14.30 6.28 16.75
N PRO A 13 -15.36 5.71 16.15
CA PRO A 13 -16.55 5.32 16.91
C PRO A 13 -16.21 4.27 17.98
N ASP A 14 -16.76 4.43 19.18
CA ASP A 14 -16.62 3.45 20.26
C ASP A 14 -17.24 2.10 19.86
N SER A 15 -16.47 1.03 20.02
CA SER A 15 -16.96 -0.33 19.84
C SER A 15 -17.89 -0.74 20.98
N ASP A 16 -18.74 -1.74 20.75
CA ASP A 16 -19.63 -2.24 21.80
C ASP A 16 -18.83 -2.95 22.91
N ARG A 17 -17.74 -3.64 22.55
CA ARG A 17 -16.78 -4.22 23.50
C ARG A 17 -16.15 -3.16 24.41
N LEU A 18 -15.75 -2.02 23.84
CA LEU A 18 -15.21 -0.91 24.63
C LEU A 18 -16.25 -0.37 25.61
N LYS A 19 -17.48 -0.12 25.15
CA LYS A 19 -18.56 0.39 26.01
C LYS A 19 -18.84 -0.56 27.18
N GLU A 20 -18.86 -1.85 26.93
CA GLU A 20 -19.01 -2.88 27.95
C GLU A 20 -17.87 -2.81 28.98
N ALA A 21 -16.62 -2.83 28.53
CA ALA A 21 -15.46 -2.75 29.41
C ALA A 21 -15.44 -1.47 30.27
N LEU A 22 -15.80 -0.32 29.68
CA LEU A 22 -15.94 0.96 30.38
C LEU A 22 -17.05 0.92 31.43
N SER A 23 -18.17 0.27 31.15
CA SER A 23 -19.30 0.13 32.08
C SER A 23 -18.95 -0.72 33.30
N LEU A 24 -18.08 -1.73 33.11
CA LEU A 24 -17.61 -2.62 34.17
C LEU A 24 -16.42 -2.06 34.95
N ALA A 25 -15.83 -0.94 34.47
CA ALA A 25 -14.59 -0.36 35.00
C ALA A 25 -13.43 -1.37 35.13
N LYS A 26 -13.33 -2.32 34.18
CA LYS A 26 -12.27 -3.34 34.11
C LYS A 26 -11.22 -2.97 33.06
N PHE A 27 -10.00 -2.70 33.50
CA PHE A 27 -8.90 -2.19 32.66
C PHE A 27 -7.65 -3.07 32.65
N ASP A 28 -7.73 -4.25 33.28
CA ASP A 28 -6.57 -5.14 33.49
C ASP A 28 -6.55 -6.33 32.52
N ASP A 29 -7.54 -6.42 31.63
CA ASP A 29 -7.68 -7.54 30.69
C ASP A 29 -6.89 -7.25 29.40
N TYR A 30 -6.21 -8.28 28.90
CA TYR A 30 -5.49 -8.24 27.62
C TYR A 30 -6.37 -8.85 26.52
N TYR A 31 -6.87 -8.02 25.61
CA TYR A 31 -7.74 -8.49 24.53
C TYR A 31 -6.95 -8.75 23.24
N THR A 32 -5.95 -7.93 22.97
CA THR A 32 -5.11 -7.99 21.77
C THR A 32 -3.70 -8.42 22.16
N MET A 33 -3.33 -9.65 21.81
CA MET A 33 -2.05 -10.27 22.19
C MET A 33 -1.21 -10.61 20.95
N PRO A 34 -0.65 -9.60 20.27
CA PRO A 34 0.08 -9.80 19.03
C PRO A 34 1.48 -10.35 19.27
N GLY A 35 2.04 -10.98 18.25
CA GLY A 35 3.42 -11.42 18.24
C GLY A 35 3.84 -11.87 16.85
N LEU A 36 5.13 -11.74 16.55
CA LEU A 36 5.67 -12.11 15.23
C LEU A 36 5.45 -13.59 14.95
N LYS A 37 5.09 -13.92 13.71
CA LYS A 37 4.88 -15.31 13.27
C LYS A 37 6.11 -15.96 12.67
N ALA A 38 7.07 -15.16 12.22
CA ALA A 38 8.34 -15.63 11.66
C ALA A 38 9.53 -15.18 12.53
N ALA A 39 10.44 -16.11 12.83
CA ALA A 39 11.68 -15.85 13.55
C ALA A 39 12.83 -15.43 12.60
N VAL A 40 12.72 -15.80 11.33
CA VAL A 40 13.79 -15.63 10.35
C VAL A 40 13.67 -14.26 9.69
N THR A 41 14.79 -13.55 9.62
CA THR A 41 14.89 -12.29 8.88
C THR A 41 14.66 -12.53 7.39
N LEU A 42 13.96 -11.60 6.74
CA LEU A 42 13.77 -11.67 5.30
C LEU A 42 15.13 -11.44 4.59
N PRO A 43 15.52 -12.34 3.66
CA PRO A 43 16.79 -12.21 2.95
C PRO A 43 16.73 -11.15 1.85
N ASP A 44 17.86 -10.51 1.55
CA ASP A 44 18.00 -9.66 0.36
C ASP A 44 18.19 -10.52 -0.90
N LEU A 45 17.10 -10.79 -1.60
CA LEU A 45 17.10 -11.68 -2.76
C LEU A 45 17.99 -11.17 -3.90
N MET A 46 18.03 -9.86 -4.10
CA MET A 46 18.81 -9.22 -5.17
C MET A 46 20.31 -9.27 -4.86
N ALA A 47 20.73 -8.92 -3.64
CA ALA A 47 22.13 -9.03 -3.22
C ALA A 47 22.60 -10.50 -3.31
N ASN A 48 21.80 -11.44 -2.82
CA ASN A 48 22.10 -12.86 -2.89
C ASN A 48 22.25 -13.35 -4.35
N MET A 49 21.39 -12.91 -5.28
CA MET A 49 21.54 -13.30 -6.69
C MET A 49 22.78 -12.68 -7.33
N LEU A 50 23.06 -11.40 -7.10
CA LEU A 50 24.22 -10.73 -7.69
C LEU A 50 25.53 -11.36 -7.21
N GLU A 51 25.58 -11.78 -5.94
CA GLU A 51 26.71 -12.54 -5.42
C GLU A 51 26.81 -13.92 -6.07
N GLN A 52 25.71 -14.68 -6.12
CA GLN A 52 25.71 -16.04 -6.68
C GLN A 52 26.00 -16.11 -8.18
N LYS A 53 25.42 -15.19 -8.97
CA LYS A 53 25.48 -15.23 -10.44
C LYS A 53 26.58 -14.35 -11.04
N LEU A 54 26.90 -13.22 -10.42
CA LEU A 54 27.85 -12.25 -10.97
C LEU A 54 29.12 -12.10 -10.12
N ASN A 55 29.23 -12.83 -9.01
CA ASN A 55 30.32 -12.69 -8.03
C ASN A 55 30.51 -11.23 -7.59
N LYS A 56 29.41 -10.47 -7.53
CA LYS A 56 29.36 -9.07 -7.11
C LYS A 56 28.78 -8.96 -5.71
N THR A 57 29.57 -8.46 -4.76
CA THR A 57 29.07 -8.13 -3.43
C THR A 57 28.36 -6.78 -3.44
N VAL A 58 27.11 -6.74 -2.98
CA VAL A 58 26.33 -5.50 -2.87
C VAL A 58 26.27 -5.07 -1.41
N VAL A 59 26.79 -3.89 -1.10
CA VAL A 59 26.61 -3.25 0.20
C VAL A 59 25.35 -2.39 0.14
N ARG A 60 24.31 -2.78 0.88
CA ARG A 60 23.09 -1.96 1.00
C ARG A 60 23.32 -0.79 1.96
N PRO A 61 22.70 0.37 1.72
CA PRO A 61 22.72 1.47 2.68
C PRO A 61 22.09 0.99 3.99
N SER A 62 22.68 1.39 5.12
CA SER A 62 22.07 1.17 6.43
C SER A 62 20.73 1.88 6.45
N VAL A 63 19.63 1.14 6.55
CA VAL A 63 18.30 1.71 6.79
C VAL A 63 18.39 2.45 8.13
N PRO A 64 18.17 3.78 8.17
CA PRO A 64 18.09 4.50 9.42
C PRO A 64 17.07 3.82 10.35
N LYS A 65 17.34 3.80 11.66
CA LYS A 65 16.41 3.23 12.66
C LYS A 65 15.17 4.13 12.89
N ASP A 66 14.76 4.89 11.89
CA ASP A 66 13.56 5.72 11.90
C ASP A 66 12.54 5.17 10.88
N MET A 67 11.28 5.59 11.03
CA MET A 67 10.19 5.09 10.18
C MET A 67 10.17 5.72 8.78
N ASP A 68 11.11 6.64 8.49
CA ASP A 68 11.16 7.40 7.25
C ASP A 68 12.23 6.85 6.26
N GLY A 69 13.09 5.93 6.70
CA GLY A 69 14.33 5.57 6.01
C GLY A 69 14.34 4.34 5.07
N ALA A 70 13.19 3.82 4.63
CA ALA A 70 13.14 2.58 3.84
C ALA A 70 13.24 2.81 2.31
N ASP A 71 14.15 3.67 1.84
CA ASP A 71 14.40 4.00 0.41
C ASP A 71 14.59 2.73 -0.46
N GLY A 72 13.48 2.12 -0.89
CA GLY A 72 13.47 0.88 -1.67
C GLY A 72 13.85 -0.41 -0.91
N HIS A 73 14.26 -0.35 0.36
CA HIS A 73 14.69 -1.53 1.13
C HIS A 73 13.59 -2.06 2.06
N LEU A 74 12.51 -2.54 1.47
CA LEU A 74 11.31 -2.98 2.20
C LEU A 74 11.56 -4.25 3.04
N ARG A 75 12.39 -5.20 2.58
CA ARG A 75 12.69 -6.42 3.35
C ARG A 75 13.54 -6.09 4.58
N ALA A 76 14.53 -5.22 4.42
CA ALA A 76 15.30 -4.69 5.55
C ALA A 76 14.41 -3.92 6.54
N ALA A 77 13.48 -3.11 6.05
CA ALA A 77 12.52 -2.41 6.89
C ALA A 77 11.60 -3.38 7.68
N VAL A 78 11.17 -4.50 7.07
CA VAL A 78 10.42 -5.55 7.81
C VAL A 78 11.27 -6.11 8.94
N ASN A 79 12.55 -6.37 8.72
CA ASN A 79 13.45 -6.87 9.76
C ASN A 79 13.62 -5.84 10.89
N LEU A 80 13.76 -4.56 10.57
CA LEU A 80 13.78 -3.49 11.58
C LEU A 80 12.49 -3.48 12.41
N THR A 81 11.30 -3.60 11.79
CA THR A 81 10.06 -3.70 12.57
C THR A 81 10.03 -4.91 13.51
N ALA A 82 10.68 -6.02 13.14
CA ALA A 82 10.77 -7.19 14.00
C ALA A 82 11.65 -6.94 15.23
N GLU A 83 12.78 -6.24 15.06
CA GLU A 83 13.64 -5.81 16.17
C GLU A 83 12.87 -4.90 17.13
N LEU A 84 12.23 -3.85 16.61
CA LEU A 84 11.45 -2.90 17.43
C LEU A 84 10.31 -3.57 18.20
N LEU A 85 9.61 -4.54 17.58
CA LEU A 85 8.56 -5.32 18.25
C LEU A 85 9.12 -6.23 19.33
N THR A 86 10.32 -6.79 19.12
CA THR A 86 11.00 -7.62 20.12
C THR A 86 11.40 -6.80 21.35
N GLU A 87 11.87 -5.57 21.18
CA GLU A 87 12.20 -4.65 22.29
C GLU A 87 11.00 -4.35 23.20
N ILE A 88 9.78 -4.38 22.66
CA ILE A 88 8.54 -4.13 23.41
C ILE A 88 7.76 -5.42 23.76
N ASN A 89 8.43 -6.57 23.76
CA ASN A 89 7.85 -7.88 24.11
C ASN A 89 6.68 -8.32 23.20
N GLN A 90 6.67 -7.90 21.94
CA GLN A 90 5.74 -8.35 20.89
C GLN A 90 6.48 -9.05 19.73
N GLY A 91 7.69 -9.52 20.01
CA GLY A 91 8.56 -10.24 19.07
C GLY A 91 8.08 -11.67 18.76
N PHE A 92 8.98 -12.47 18.18
CA PHE A 92 8.70 -13.88 17.89
C PHE A 92 8.46 -14.68 19.18
N GLY A 93 7.45 -15.56 19.16
CA GLY A 93 7.07 -16.37 20.33
C GLY A 93 6.14 -15.68 21.32
N MET A 94 5.85 -14.37 21.14
CA MET A 94 4.99 -13.60 22.06
C MET A 94 3.51 -13.62 21.67
N ALA A 95 3.15 -14.24 20.55
CA ALA A 95 1.75 -14.32 20.11
C ALA A 95 0.89 -15.06 21.14
N GLY A 96 -0.20 -14.42 21.58
CA GLY A 96 -1.07 -14.95 22.63
C GLY A 96 -0.57 -14.73 24.06
N GLN A 97 0.55 -14.03 24.26
CA GLN A 97 1.01 -13.59 25.58
C GLN A 97 0.47 -12.19 25.91
N PRO A 98 0.21 -11.88 27.19
CA PRO A 98 -0.18 -10.54 27.65
C PRO A 98 0.71 -9.45 27.06
N SER A 99 0.09 -8.44 26.45
CA SER A 99 0.78 -7.43 25.66
C SER A 99 0.20 -6.04 25.91
N ASN A 100 1.07 -5.06 26.13
CA ASN A 100 0.64 -3.67 26.28
C ASN A 100 0.55 -3.00 24.90
N ASN A 101 -0.65 -2.59 24.50
CA ASN A 101 -0.86 -1.91 23.24
C ASN A 101 -0.80 -0.39 23.45
N THR A 102 0.13 0.26 22.75
CA THR A 102 0.41 1.70 22.87
C THR A 102 0.38 2.34 21.49
N GLU A 103 0.39 3.68 21.43
CA GLU A 103 0.57 4.38 20.15
C GLU A 103 1.84 3.94 19.41
N TYR A 104 2.93 3.68 20.15
CA TYR A 104 4.19 3.24 19.57
C TYR A 104 4.07 1.84 18.98
N SER A 105 3.55 0.87 19.75
CA SER A 105 3.43 -0.51 19.27
C SER A 105 2.53 -0.60 18.03
N LEU A 106 1.41 0.13 18.01
CA LEU A 106 0.49 0.14 16.87
C LEU A 106 1.04 0.89 15.65
N LYS A 107 1.91 1.89 15.84
CA LYS A 107 2.68 2.51 14.76
C LYS A 107 3.63 1.52 14.10
N VAL A 108 4.37 0.73 14.90
CA VAL A 108 5.29 -0.28 14.38
C VAL A 108 4.54 -1.41 13.66
N TRP A 109 3.45 -1.91 14.23
CA TRP A 109 2.58 -2.90 13.56
C TRP A 109 1.97 -2.37 12.26
N ALA A 110 1.46 -1.14 12.27
CA ALA A 110 0.92 -0.51 11.06
C ALA A 110 1.99 -0.39 9.96
N CYS A 111 3.24 -0.07 10.31
CA CYS A 111 4.36 -0.04 9.37
C CYS A 111 4.66 -1.45 8.84
N ARG A 112 4.80 -2.42 9.73
CA ARG A 112 5.04 -3.83 9.38
C ARG A 112 4.00 -4.37 8.41
N PHE A 113 2.72 -4.13 8.65
CA PHE A 113 1.65 -4.58 7.77
C PHE A 113 1.66 -3.92 6.39
N GLN A 114 2.04 -2.63 6.30
CA GLN A 114 2.27 -1.95 5.01
C GLN A 114 3.39 -2.60 4.22
N LEU A 115 4.50 -2.91 4.89
CA LEU A 115 5.65 -3.54 4.27
C LEU A 115 5.35 -4.97 3.80
N LEU A 116 4.69 -5.78 4.63
CA LEU A 116 4.28 -7.15 4.24
C LEU A 116 3.29 -7.13 3.07
N MET A 117 2.34 -6.19 3.06
CA MET A 117 1.43 -5.99 1.92
C MET A 117 2.18 -5.62 0.64
N ALA A 118 3.15 -4.69 0.73
CA ALA A 118 3.95 -4.25 -0.41
C ALA A 118 4.85 -5.37 -0.98
N LEU A 119 5.44 -6.18 -0.09
CA LEU A 119 6.24 -7.37 -0.43
C LEU A 119 5.39 -8.57 -0.88
N LYS A 120 4.05 -8.44 -0.88
CA LYS A 120 3.10 -9.50 -1.23
C LYS A 120 3.20 -10.74 -0.34
N LEU A 121 3.68 -10.58 0.89
CA LEU A 121 3.76 -11.64 1.90
C LEU A 121 2.40 -11.82 2.58
N TYR A 122 1.37 -12.12 1.79
CA TYR A 122 -0.03 -12.08 2.23
C TYR A 122 -0.36 -13.12 3.29
N THR A 123 0.24 -14.32 3.23
CA THR A 123 0.03 -15.35 4.24
C THR A 123 0.54 -14.89 5.59
N LEU A 124 1.80 -14.44 5.66
CA LEU A 124 2.40 -13.91 6.87
C LEU A 124 1.64 -12.68 7.42
N LEU A 125 1.24 -11.77 6.53
CA LEU A 125 0.42 -10.60 6.89
C LEU A 125 -0.90 -11.03 7.55
N ASN A 126 -1.63 -11.96 6.95
CA ASN A 126 -2.91 -12.42 7.51
C ASN A 126 -2.70 -13.16 8.83
N ASP A 127 -1.66 -14.00 8.95
CA ASP A 127 -1.36 -14.72 10.19
C ASP A 127 -1.03 -13.77 11.36
N GLU A 128 -0.30 -12.68 11.08
CA GLU A 128 0.04 -11.65 12.08
C GLU A 128 -1.12 -10.68 12.39
N LEU A 129 -2.13 -10.59 11.52
CA LEU A 129 -3.34 -9.80 11.76
C LEU A 129 -4.36 -10.52 12.66
N ILE A 130 -4.31 -11.85 12.78
CA ILE A 130 -5.28 -12.65 13.56
C ILE A 130 -5.53 -12.09 14.98
N PRO A 131 -4.51 -11.75 15.79
CA PRO A 131 -4.72 -11.30 17.16
C PRO A 131 -5.45 -9.96 17.29
N PHE A 132 -5.55 -9.19 16.19
CA PHE A 132 -6.19 -7.88 16.17
C PHE A 132 -7.69 -7.94 15.84
N GLU A 133 -8.21 -9.12 15.49
CA GLU A 133 -9.63 -9.39 15.26
C GLU A 133 -10.31 -8.37 14.32
N ASP A 134 -11.24 -7.55 14.82
CA ASP A 134 -11.94 -6.51 14.06
C ASP A 134 -11.42 -5.09 14.32
N LEU A 135 -10.25 -4.95 14.98
CA LEU A 135 -9.66 -3.68 15.42
C LEU A 135 -10.62 -2.86 16.31
N ASP A 136 -11.38 -3.58 17.13
CA ASP A 136 -12.46 -3.07 17.97
C ASP A 136 -12.34 -3.50 19.44
N ALA A 137 -11.27 -4.22 19.78
CA ALA A 137 -10.96 -4.62 21.15
C ALA A 137 -10.79 -3.40 22.07
N PRO A 138 -11.22 -3.47 23.34
CA PRO A 138 -11.13 -2.34 24.27
C PRO A 138 -9.72 -1.76 24.40
N ASP A 139 -8.73 -2.64 24.48
CA ASP A 139 -7.31 -2.31 24.66
C ASP A 139 -6.65 -1.66 23.43
N LEU A 140 -7.43 -1.38 22.38
CA LEU A 140 -7.05 -0.61 21.19
C LEU A 140 -7.60 0.82 21.20
N PHE A 141 -8.16 1.29 22.32
CA PHE A 141 -8.71 2.63 22.49
C PHE A 141 -8.04 3.39 23.64
N TYR A 142 -7.93 4.72 23.49
CA TYR A 142 -7.35 5.58 24.52
C TYR A 142 -8.07 5.45 25.86
N GLN A 143 -9.41 5.35 25.80
CA GLN A 143 -10.27 5.28 26.98
C GLN A 143 -10.01 4.05 27.87
N TYR A 144 -9.36 3.02 27.35
CA TYR A 144 -9.04 1.80 28.10
C TYR A 144 -7.82 1.96 29.02
N TYR A 145 -7.00 3.00 28.82
CA TYR A 145 -5.81 3.25 29.63
C TYR A 145 -5.90 4.59 30.39
N PRO A 146 -6.81 4.71 31.38
CA PRO A 146 -7.02 5.97 32.11
C PRO A 146 -5.80 6.44 32.91
N SER A 147 -4.84 5.55 33.18
CA SER A 147 -3.56 5.86 33.83
C SER A 147 -2.52 6.43 32.88
N LEU A 148 -2.60 6.10 31.58
CA LEU A 148 -1.63 6.52 30.56
C LEU A 148 -2.11 7.73 29.75
N TYR A 149 -3.41 7.81 29.49
CA TYR A 149 -4.00 8.86 28.65
C TYR A 149 -4.98 9.73 29.43
N SER A 150 -4.97 11.03 29.12
CA SER A 150 -5.90 11.97 29.73
C SER A 150 -7.35 11.68 29.32
N LYS A 151 -8.32 12.03 30.18
CA LYS A 151 -9.75 11.82 29.91
C LYS A 151 -10.28 12.52 28.66
N SER A 152 -9.56 13.51 28.13
CA SER A 152 -9.91 14.20 26.88
C SER A 152 -9.45 13.44 25.64
N CYS A 153 -8.51 12.50 25.76
CA CYS A 153 -8.10 11.61 24.68
C CYS A 153 -9.22 10.59 24.43
N LYS A 154 -9.84 10.64 23.26
CA LYS A 154 -10.87 9.70 22.82
C LYS A 154 -10.58 9.21 21.42
N GLY A 155 -10.98 7.97 21.14
CA GLY A 155 -10.82 7.33 19.85
C GLY A 155 -9.89 6.13 19.92
N SER A 156 -9.40 5.70 18.77
CA SER A 156 -8.64 4.45 18.66
C SER A 156 -7.14 4.72 18.57
N LEU A 157 -6.34 3.91 19.24
CA LEU A 157 -4.89 3.88 19.06
C LEU A 157 -4.50 3.35 17.66
N VAL A 158 -5.42 2.61 17.00
CA VAL A 158 -5.21 1.99 15.69
C VAL A 158 -5.21 3.04 14.59
N LEU A 159 -4.10 3.12 13.86
CA LEU A 159 -3.95 4.04 12.73
C LEU A 159 -4.91 3.70 11.59
N PHE A 160 -5.38 4.73 10.88
CA PHE A 160 -6.25 4.54 9.73
C PHE A 160 -5.61 3.68 8.63
N SER A 161 -4.30 3.80 8.40
CA SER A 161 -3.56 2.96 7.44
C SER A 161 -3.63 1.47 7.78
N MET A 162 -3.53 1.12 9.07
CA MET A 162 -3.70 -0.25 9.55
C MET A 162 -5.12 -0.77 9.27
N ARG A 163 -6.15 0.08 9.44
CA ARG A 163 -7.54 -0.28 9.12
C ARG A 163 -7.74 -0.57 7.62
N LEU A 164 -7.11 0.22 6.75
CA LEU A 164 -7.13 -0.03 5.30
C LEU A 164 -6.50 -1.40 4.98
N ILE A 165 -5.31 -1.69 5.52
CA ILE A 165 -4.62 -2.96 5.26
C ILE A 165 -5.40 -4.14 5.81
N HIS A 166 -5.94 -4.02 7.01
CA HIS A 166 -6.72 -5.09 7.63
C HIS A 166 -7.99 -5.43 6.82
N ALA A 167 -8.63 -4.43 6.20
CA ALA A 167 -9.73 -4.67 5.26
C ALA A 167 -9.24 -5.29 3.94
N GLU A 168 -8.13 -4.78 3.42
CA GLU A 168 -7.58 -5.14 2.11
C GLU A 168 -6.95 -6.54 2.08
N ALA A 169 -6.31 -6.97 3.18
CA ALA A 169 -5.59 -8.24 3.28
C ALA A 169 -6.50 -9.46 3.08
N LEU A 170 -7.78 -9.36 3.45
CA LEU A 170 -8.76 -10.44 3.31
C LEU A 170 -8.94 -10.93 1.87
N ARG A 171 -8.75 -10.07 0.86
CA ARG A 171 -8.89 -10.48 -0.55
C ARG A 171 -7.86 -11.53 -0.97
N PHE A 172 -6.80 -11.72 -0.19
CA PHE A 172 -5.75 -12.71 -0.44
C PHE A 172 -5.93 -13.99 0.38
N THR A 173 -7.07 -14.14 1.04
CA THR A 173 -7.43 -15.35 1.82
C THR A 173 -8.29 -16.30 1.00
N SER A 174 -8.63 -17.46 1.59
CA SER A 174 -9.58 -18.42 1.01
C SER A 174 -11.00 -17.85 0.85
N ASN A 175 -11.34 -16.78 1.56
CA ASN A 175 -12.62 -16.08 1.44
C ASN A 175 -12.42 -14.61 1.04
N PRO A 176 -12.11 -14.32 -0.23
CA PRO A 176 -11.74 -12.97 -0.66
C PRO A 176 -12.90 -11.98 -0.59
N TRP A 177 -14.16 -12.45 -0.63
CA TRP A 177 -15.37 -11.60 -0.53
C TRP A 177 -15.54 -10.97 0.85
N ALA A 178 -14.96 -11.55 1.90
CA ALA A 178 -14.98 -10.98 3.25
C ALA A 178 -14.35 -9.56 3.29
N THR A 179 -13.47 -9.24 2.32
CA THR A 179 -12.93 -7.87 2.17
C THR A 179 -14.04 -6.84 2.00
N LEU A 180 -15.08 -7.11 1.20
CA LEU A 180 -16.14 -6.15 0.93
C LEU A 180 -16.97 -5.88 2.18
N VAL A 181 -17.28 -6.92 2.97
CA VAL A 181 -17.99 -6.79 4.25
C VAL A 181 -17.20 -5.89 5.21
N ARG A 182 -15.88 -6.05 5.28
CA ARG A 182 -15.03 -5.21 6.13
C ARG A 182 -14.89 -3.79 5.59
N ILE A 183 -14.84 -3.60 4.28
CA ILE A 183 -14.84 -2.28 3.62
C ILE A 183 -16.16 -1.54 3.89
N ASP A 184 -17.29 -2.22 3.87
CA ASP A 184 -18.62 -1.62 4.15
C ASP A 184 -18.69 -1.11 5.60
N ARG A 185 -18.19 -1.91 6.56
CA ARG A 185 -18.06 -1.47 7.95
C ARG A 185 -17.13 -0.25 8.08
N LEU A 186 -15.98 -0.29 7.42
CA LEU A 186 -15.00 0.80 7.47
C LEU A 186 -15.56 2.10 6.89
N GLU A 187 -16.25 2.04 5.75
CA GLU A 187 -16.92 3.20 5.13
C GLU A 187 -18.02 3.74 6.05
N LYS A 188 -18.83 2.85 6.66
CA LYS A 188 -19.86 3.24 7.61
C LYS A 188 -19.27 4.00 8.80
N ASP A 189 -18.15 3.53 9.36
CA ASP A 189 -17.52 4.17 10.51
C ASP A 189 -16.85 5.51 10.15
N VAL A 190 -16.21 5.61 8.98
CA VAL A 190 -15.70 6.89 8.46
C VAL A 190 -16.84 7.90 8.31
N ASN A 191 -17.98 7.49 7.76
CA ASN A 191 -19.15 8.37 7.64
C ASN A 191 -19.73 8.76 9.00
N LYS A 192 -19.74 7.87 10.00
CA LYS A 192 -20.14 8.25 11.36
C LYS A 192 -19.26 9.36 11.93
N VAL A 193 -17.94 9.28 11.72
CA VAL A 193 -17.01 10.33 12.18
C VAL A 193 -17.31 11.66 11.48
N LEU A 194 -17.48 11.64 10.15
CA LEU A 194 -17.84 12.83 9.36
C LEU A 194 -19.21 13.44 9.75
N ASN A 195 -20.18 12.62 10.12
CA ASN A 195 -21.52 13.09 10.50
C ASN A 195 -21.55 13.65 11.94
N ASN A 196 -20.72 13.12 12.83
CA ASN A 196 -20.66 13.55 14.22
C ASN A 196 -19.75 14.77 14.45
N SER A 197 -19.01 15.20 13.45
CA SER A 197 -18.00 16.27 13.55
C SER A 197 -18.56 17.70 13.42
N VAL A 198 -19.73 17.97 14.02
CA VAL A 198 -20.31 19.33 14.06
C VAL A 198 -19.31 20.26 14.75
N SER A 199 -18.91 21.36 14.09
CA SER A 199 -17.91 22.37 14.55
C SER A 199 -16.42 22.00 14.48
N ARG A 200 -16.03 20.97 13.74
CA ARG A 200 -14.60 20.68 13.49
C ARG A 200 -13.99 21.59 12.43
N SER A 201 -12.66 21.68 12.40
CA SER A 201 -11.92 22.49 11.43
C SER A 201 -12.05 21.97 10.01
N GLU A 202 -11.88 22.85 9.01
CA GLU A 202 -11.88 22.45 7.59
C GLU A 202 -10.82 21.37 7.30
N HIS A 203 -9.63 21.51 7.88
CA HIS A 203 -8.55 20.53 7.77
C HIS A 203 -8.94 19.13 8.31
N PHE A 204 -9.75 19.06 9.37
CA PHE A 204 -10.28 17.77 9.86
C PHE A 204 -11.15 17.12 8.79
N PHE A 205 -12.07 17.88 8.17
CA PHE A 205 -12.94 17.36 7.12
C PHE A 205 -12.15 16.95 5.88
N GLU A 206 -11.10 17.68 5.51
CA GLU A 206 -10.20 17.34 4.41
C GLU A 206 -9.57 15.95 4.63
N ILE A 207 -8.93 15.73 5.79
CA ILE A 207 -8.32 14.44 6.14
C ILE A 207 -9.36 13.30 6.09
N TRP A 208 -10.55 13.50 6.67
CA TRP A 208 -11.56 12.45 6.72
C TRP A 208 -12.24 12.19 5.37
N LYS A 209 -12.34 13.19 4.50
CA LYS A 209 -12.76 13.00 3.11
C LYS A 209 -11.71 12.24 2.30
N ASP A 210 -10.43 12.52 2.49
CA ASP A 210 -9.35 11.75 1.87
C ASP A 210 -9.33 10.30 2.34
N ARG A 211 -9.59 10.07 3.63
CA ARG A 211 -9.77 8.72 4.20
C ARG A 211 -10.97 8.01 3.57
N LEU A 212 -12.11 8.68 3.44
CA LEU A 212 -13.29 8.13 2.76
C LEU A 212 -12.99 7.77 1.31
N LEU A 213 -12.33 8.66 0.58
CA LEU A 213 -11.88 8.40 -0.78
C LEU A 213 -10.93 7.19 -0.85
N ALA A 214 -10.02 7.04 0.10
CA ALA A 214 -9.14 5.86 0.18
C ALA A 214 -9.92 4.55 0.36
N VAL A 215 -10.96 4.53 1.20
CA VAL A 215 -11.85 3.38 1.37
C VAL A 215 -12.62 3.06 0.08
N GLN A 216 -13.14 4.08 -0.60
CA GLN A 216 -13.88 3.89 -1.85
C GLN A 216 -12.98 3.41 -3.00
N LYS A 217 -11.75 3.94 -3.10
CA LYS A 217 -10.72 3.41 -4.02
C LYS A 217 -10.39 1.96 -3.68
N MET A 218 -10.25 1.61 -2.40
CA MET A 218 -10.02 0.23 -1.97
C MET A 218 -11.18 -0.70 -2.34
N ARG A 219 -12.44 -0.26 -2.22
CA ARG A 219 -13.61 -1.02 -2.71
C ARG A 219 -13.46 -1.30 -4.21
N ALA A 220 -13.18 -0.27 -5.00
CA ALA A 220 -13.04 -0.42 -6.44
C ALA A 220 -11.92 -1.40 -6.82
N ARG A 221 -10.74 -1.29 -6.18
CA ARG A 221 -9.62 -2.24 -6.37
C ARG A 221 -10.01 -3.68 -5.99
N SER A 222 -10.75 -3.85 -4.89
CA SER A 222 -11.15 -5.18 -4.42
C SER A 222 -12.19 -5.82 -5.34
N LEU A 223 -13.13 -5.04 -5.87
CA LEU A 223 -14.07 -5.51 -6.90
C LEU A 223 -13.33 -5.93 -8.17
N TYR A 224 -12.34 -5.15 -8.61
CA TYR A 224 -11.52 -5.50 -9.76
C TYR A 224 -10.79 -6.85 -9.54
N PHE A 225 -10.19 -7.04 -8.36
CA PHE A 225 -9.55 -8.30 -7.98
C PHE A 225 -10.52 -9.48 -8.01
N LEU A 226 -11.77 -9.27 -7.57
CA LEU A 226 -12.84 -10.26 -7.60
C LEU A 226 -13.46 -10.47 -9.00
N LYS A 227 -12.89 -9.84 -10.05
CA LYS A 227 -13.35 -9.87 -11.45
C LYS A 227 -14.69 -9.18 -11.69
N GLU A 228 -15.16 -8.37 -10.75
CA GLU A 228 -16.31 -7.46 -10.88
C GLU A 228 -15.92 -6.19 -11.62
N TYR A 229 -15.41 -6.36 -12.86
CA TYR A 229 -14.77 -5.32 -13.64
C TYR A 229 -15.71 -4.15 -13.95
N SER A 230 -16.95 -4.43 -14.35
CA SER A 230 -17.95 -3.41 -14.67
C SER A 230 -18.24 -2.54 -13.46
N THR A 231 -18.54 -3.15 -12.32
CA THR A 231 -18.84 -2.47 -11.05
C THR A 231 -17.65 -1.65 -10.57
N SER A 232 -16.44 -2.21 -10.66
CA SER A 232 -15.20 -1.51 -10.30
C SER A 232 -14.97 -0.27 -11.17
N MET A 233 -15.11 -0.39 -12.50
CA MET A 233 -14.93 0.74 -13.42
C MET A 233 -16.00 1.82 -13.23
N ILE A 234 -17.26 1.44 -12.99
CA ILE A 234 -18.34 2.39 -12.67
C ILE A 234 -17.98 3.18 -11.40
N LEU A 235 -17.50 2.50 -10.36
CA LEU A 235 -17.11 3.15 -9.12
C LEU A 235 -15.93 4.11 -9.34
N TYR A 236 -14.88 3.69 -10.05
CA TYR A 236 -13.75 4.56 -10.37
C TYR A 236 -14.15 5.77 -11.21
N ASN A 237 -15.02 5.61 -12.19
CA ASN A 237 -15.53 6.70 -13.02
C ASN A 237 -16.43 7.66 -12.25
N ARG A 238 -17.17 7.18 -11.25
CA ARG A 238 -17.90 8.04 -10.32
C ARG A 238 -16.93 8.82 -9.43
N LEU A 239 -15.89 8.16 -8.93
CA LEU A 239 -14.88 8.81 -8.09
C LEU A 239 -14.11 9.88 -8.88
N SER A 240 -13.71 9.63 -10.13
CA SER A 240 -12.97 10.62 -10.92
C SER A 240 -13.75 11.91 -11.20
N LYS A 241 -15.08 11.88 -11.06
CA LYS A 241 -16.00 13.01 -11.24
C LYS A 241 -16.44 13.66 -9.93
N ALA A 242 -15.92 13.20 -8.78
CA ALA A 242 -16.31 13.75 -7.49
C ALA A 242 -15.79 15.18 -7.30
N VAL A 243 -16.62 16.05 -6.72
CA VAL A 243 -16.27 17.44 -6.41
C VAL A 243 -15.26 17.48 -5.26
N GLY A 244 -14.24 18.34 -5.36
CA GLY A 244 -13.25 18.55 -4.30
C GLY A 244 -11.98 17.70 -4.43
N LEU A 245 -11.81 16.94 -5.52
CA LEU A 245 -10.55 16.25 -5.80
C LEU A 245 -9.50 17.19 -6.38
N SER A 246 -8.24 17.02 -5.97
CA SER A 246 -7.11 17.69 -6.62
C SER A 246 -6.90 17.17 -8.04
N SER A 247 -6.26 17.98 -8.90
CA SER A 247 -5.94 17.59 -10.29
C SER A 247 -5.13 16.28 -10.36
N GLU A 248 -4.21 16.11 -9.42
CA GLU A 248 -3.40 14.90 -9.28
C GLU A 248 -4.27 13.68 -8.94
N GLN A 249 -5.17 13.80 -7.95
CA GLN A 249 -6.08 12.72 -7.57
C GLN A 249 -7.01 12.32 -8.74
N GLN A 250 -7.55 13.30 -9.47
CA GLN A 250 -8.40 13.04 -10.64
C GLN A 250 -7.62 12.30 -11.73
N THR A 251 -6.40 12.75 -12.01
CA THR A 251 -5.56 12.12 -13.04
C THR A 251 -5.15 10.70 -12.65
N ALA A 252 -4.80 10.48 -11.38
CA ALA A 252 -4.50 9.14 -10.87
C ALA A 252 -5.67 8.17 -11.06
N LEU A 253 -6.91 8.63 -10.80
CA LEU A 253 -8.13 7.82 -11.02
C LEU A 253 -8.36 7.51 -12.51
N LYS A 254 -8.16 8.49 -13.40
CA LYS A 254 -8.25 8.27 -14.85
C LYS A 254 -7.18 7.29 -15.36
N LEU A 255 -5.95 7.39 -14.86
CA LEU A 255 -4.88 6.44 -15.18
C LEU A 255 -5.23 5.01 -14.72
N MET A 256 -5.90 4.85 -13.57
CA MET A 256 -6.41 3.54 -13.15
C MET A 256 -7.47 3.00 -14.11
N LEU A 257 -8.44 3.82 -14.51
CA LEU A 257 -9.47 3.43 -15.48
C LEU A 257 -8.86 2.98 -16.82
N MET A 258 -7.84 3.71 -17.29
CA MET A 258 -7.08 3.33 -18.48
C MET A 258 -6.39 1.97 -18.32
N ARG A 259 -5.67 1.75 -17.21
CA ARG A 259 -5.01 0.46 -16.91
C ARG A 259 -6.01 -0.70 -16.83
N MET A 260 -7.19 -0.47 -16.26
CA MET A 260 -8.26 -1.46 -16.21
C MET A 260 -8.78 -1.81 -17.60
N ALA A 261 -8.99 -0.79 -18.46
CA ALA A 261 -9.42 -1.01 -19.84
C ALA A 261 -8.39 -1.83 -20.64
N VAL A 262 -7.10 -1.57 -20.46
CA VAL A 262 -6.01 -2.38 -21.04
C VAL A 262 -6.12 -3.83 -20.56
N ALA A 263 -6.19 -4.05 -19.26
CA ALA A 263 -6.18 -5.39 -18.68
C ALA A 263 -7.42 -6.23 -19.03
N ILE A 264 -8.55 -5.59 -19.32
CA ILE A 264 -9.79 -6.27 -19.77
C ILE A 264 -9.81 -6.43 -21.30
N GLY A 265 -8.93 -5.73 -22.03
CA GLY A 265 -8.91 -5.73 -23.49
C GLY A 265 -10.06 -4.94 -24.12
N ASP A 266 -10.47 -3.82 -23.51
CA ASP A 266 -11.52 -2.92 -24.04
C ASP A 266 -10.89 -1.73 -24.78
N PRO A 267 -10.69 -1.81 -26.11
CA PRO A 267 -10.00 -0.77 -26.87
C PRO A 267 -10.76 0.56 -26.90
N LYS A 268 -12.09 0.52 -26.83
CA LYS A 268 -12.93 1.73 -26.85
C LYS A 268 -12.77 2.52 -25.56
N LYS A 269 -12.83 1.84 -24.41
CA LYS A 269 -12.60 2.49 -23.11
C LYS A 269 -11.16 2.98 -22.98
N LEU A 270 -10.19 2.21 -23.48
CA LEU A 270 -8.80 2.60 -23.51
C LEU A 270 -8.62 3.94 -24.26
N GLU A 271 -9.16 4.04 -25.47
CA GLU A 271 -9.08 5.28 -26.27
C GLU A 271 -9.79 6.46 -25.57
N TYR A 272 -10.98 6.22 -25.03
CA TYR A 272 -11.74 7.23 -24.28
C TYR A 272 -10.91 7.81 -23.11
N TYR A 273 -10.39 6.95 -22.22
CA TYR A 273 -9.63 7.41 -21.05
C TYR A 273 -8.27 8.01 -21.44
N SER A 274 -7.63 7.51 -22.49
CA SER A 274 -6.38 8.08 -23.00
C SER A 274 -6.58 9.53 -23.44
N ASN A 275 -7.63 9.80 -24.21
CA ASN A 275 -7.94 11.15 -24.67
C ASN A 275 -8.29 12.09 -23.52
N GLU A 276 -9.10 11.63 -22.54
CA GLU A 276 -9.42 12.43 -21.34
C GLU A 276 -8.18 12.82 -20.52
N ILE A 277 -7.15 11.97 -20.49
CA ILE A 277 -5.91 12.25 -19.75
C ILE A 277 -5.06 13.26 -20.52
N ILE A 278 -4.86 13.06 -21.83
CA ILE A 278 -4.07 13.98 -22.68
C ILE A 278 -4.63 15.41 -22.59
N THR A 279 -5.96 15.56 -22.60
CA THR A 279 -6.61 16.87 -22.47
C THR A 279 -6.43 17.52 -21.09
N SER A 280 -6.04 16.78 -20.06
CA SER A 280 -5.91 17.26 -18.68
C SER A 280 -4.48 17.51 -18.21
N VAL A 281 -3.47 17.05 -18.94
CA VAL A 281 -2.06 17.23 -18.56
C VAL A 281 -1.54 18.55 -19.11
N HIS A 282 -1.53 19.58 -18.25
CA HIS A 282 -0.75 20.80 -18.45
C HIS A 282 0.30 20.87 -17.32
N ASP A 283 1.58 20.85 -17.71
CA ASP A 283 2.78 21.24 -16.94
C ASP A 283 3.32 20.45 -15.72
N ASP A 284 2.84 19.23 -15.40
CA ASP A 284 3.44 18.42 -14.32
C ASP A 284 4.36 17.29 -14.84
N GLN A 285 5.67 17.41 -14.56
CA GLN A 285 6.71 16.44 -14.96
C GLN A 285 6.55 15.05 -14.32
N ILE A 286 6.06 14.95 -13.08
CA ILE A 286 5.88 13.65 -12.40
C ILE A 286 4.69 12.92 -13.02
N LEU A 287 3.61 13.66 -13.26
CA LEU A 287 2.43 13.17 -13.94
C LEU A 287 2.74 12.72 -15.36
N HIS A 288 3.62 13.45 -16.05
CA HIS A 288 4.12 13.11 -17.38
C HIS A 288 4.84 11.76 -17.39
N ARG A 289 5.72 11.47 -16.41
CA ARG A 289 6.42 10.17 -16.32
C ARG A 289 5.45 9.00 -16.15
N HIS A 290 4.47 9.12 -15.26
CA HIS A 290 3.46 8.07 -15.06
C HIS A 290 2.58 7.85 -16.29
N LEU A 291 2.26 8.92 -17.01
CA LEU A 291 1.52 8.87 -18.26
C LEU A 291 2.31 8.13 -19.34
N CYS A 292 3.55 8.53 -19.61
CA CYS A 292 4.42 7.88 -20.60
C CYS A 292 4.62 6.39 -20.32
N ASN A 293 4.87 6.02 -19.05
CA ASN A 293 4.94 4.60 -18.67
C ASN A 293 3.65 3.83 -19.01
N ASN A 294 2.48 4.42 -18.75
CA ASN A 294 1.22 3.76 -19.03
C ASN A 294 0.90 3.70 -20.54
N ILE A 295 1.24 4.74 -21.31
CA ILE A 295 1.06 4.73 -22.76
C ILE A 295 2.02 3.70 -23.39
N ALA A 296 3.26 3.59 -22.91
CA ALA A 296 4.20 2.56 -23.38
C ALA A 296 3.62 1.15 -23.18
N ILE A 297 3.00 0.88 -22.02
CA ILE A 297 2.28 -0.38 -21.79
C ILE A 297 1.15 -0.54 -22.82
N CYS A 298 0.33 0.48 -23.07
CA CYS A 298 -0.74 0.41 -24.07
C CYS A 298 -0.22 0.10 -25.49
N LEU A 299 0.92 0.69 -25.88
CA LEU A 299 1.58 0.43 -27.16
C LEU A 299 2.06 -1.02 -27.24
N LEU A 300 2.63 -1.57 -26.16
CA LEU A 300 2.98 -2.99 -26.07
C LEU A 300 1.77 -3.90 -26.27
N TYR A 301 0.63 -3.60 -25.63
CA TYR A 301 -0.62 -4.37 -25.81
C TYR A 301 -1.17 -4.30 -27.24
N LYS A 302 -0.89 -3.21 -27.97
CA LYS A 302 -1.24 -3.05 -29.39
C LYS A 302 -0.25 -3.73 -30.34
N GLY A 303 0.82 -4.35 -29.84
CA GLY A 303 1.90 -4.91 -30.65
C GLY A 303 2.85 -3.86 -31.23
N GLN A 304 2.73 -2.59 -30.82
CA GLN A 304 3.58 -1.48 -31.27
C GLN A 304 4.84 -1.41 -30.40
N VAL A 305 5.67 -2.45 -30.47
CA VAL A 305 6.82 -2.63 -29.57
C VAL A 305 7.89 -1.55 -29.78
N PHE A 306 8.12 -1.13 -31.03
CA PHE A 306 9.08 -0.06 -31.35
C PHE A 306 8.64 1.30 -30.79
N ASP A 307 7.37 1.67 -30.99
CA ASP A 307 6.83 2.94 -30.47
C ASP A 307 6.87 2.98 -28.93
N ALA A 308 6.61 1.84 -28.28
CA ALA A 308 6.75 1.70 -26.83
C ALA A 308 8.21 1.90 -26.38
N MET A 309 9.18 1.40 -27.16
CA MET A 309 10.61 1.56 -26.89
C MET A 309 11.02 3.03 -26.92
N GLU A 310 10.70 3.74 -28.00
CA GLU A 310 11.08 5.14 -28.19
C GLU A 310 10.43 6.03 -27.13
N MET A 311 9.22 5.70 -26.70
CA MET A 311 8.56 6.37 -25.58
C MET A 311 9.27 6.15 -24.24
N LEU A 312 9.75 4.93 -23.96
CA LEU A 312 10.46 4.64 -22.72
C LEU A 312 11.88 5.24 -22.72
N LYS A 313 12.53 5.31 -23.88
CA LYS A 313 13.85 5.95 -24.05
C LYS A 313 13.80 7.46 -23.88
N SER A 314 12.71 8.10 -24.29
CA SER A 314 12.53 9.56 -24.20
C SER A 314 12.09 10.06 -22.82
N LEU A 315 11.85 9.16 -21.86
CA LEU A 315 11.45 9.52 -20.50
C LEU A 315 12.58 10.21 -19.72
N PRO A 316 12.32 11.38 -19.08
CA PRO A 316 13.26 11.95 -18.13
C PRO A 316 13.29 11.11 -16.84
N GLY A 317 14.41 10.43 -16.60
CA GLY A 317 14.68 9.58 -15.44
C GLY A 317 14.38 8.09 -15.67
N ASP A 318 14.48 7.28 -14.61
CA ASP A 318 14.36 5.83 -14.75
C ASP A 318 12.90 5.38 -14.95
N PRO A 319 12.61 4.51 -15.96
CA PRO A 319 11.29 3.91 -16.12
C PRO A 319 10.96 3.01 -14.94
N ASN A 320 9.66 2.75 -14.73
CA ASN A 320 9.23 1.86 -13.65
C ASN A 320 9.83 0.46 -13.85
N GLU A 321 10.53 -0.07 -12.86
CA GLU A 321 11.43 -1.23 -12.98
C GLU A 321 10.76 -2.48 -13.57
N PRO A 322 9.54 -2.91 -13.16
CA PRO A 322 8.87 -4.05 -13.78
C PRO A 322 8.46 -3.78 -15.23
N VAL A 323 8.22 -2.52 -15.60
CA VAL A 323 7.91 -2.13 -17.00
C VAL A 323 9.17 -2.24 -17.83
N ALA A 324 10.31 -1.75 -17.34
CA ALA A 324 11.60 -1.85 -18.02
C ALA A 324 11.99 -3.31 -18.31
N ILE A 325 11.85 -4.20 -17.33
CA ILE A 325 12.24 -5.61 -17.46
C ILE A 325 11.31 -6.38 -18.39
N ASN A 326 9.99 -6.21 -18.21
CA ASN A 326 9.02 -6.84 -19.10
C ASN A 326 9.16 -6.32 -20.53
N PHE A 327 9.46 -5.02 -20.68
CA PHE A 327 9.75 -4.41 -21.97
C PHE A 327 10.98 -5.05 -22.63
N SER A 328 12.13 -5.13 -21.94
CA SER A 328 13.34 -5.76 -22.48
C SER A 328 13.08 -7.17 -23.00
N THR A 329 12.34 -7.96 -22.22
CA THR A 329 11.97 -9.33 -22.62
C THR A 329 11.08 -9.34 -23.87
N ILE A 330 10.07 -8.47 -23.95
CA ILE A 330 9.18 -8.40 -25.11
C ILE A 330 9.92 -7.89 -26.35
N ALA A 331 10.81 -6.89 -26.18
CA ALA A 331 11.59 -6.33 -27.26
C ALA A 331 12.53 -7.37 -27.89
N GLU A 332 13.26 -8.13 -27.08
CA GLU A 332 14.12 -9.22 -27.55
C GLU A 332 13.34 -10.29 -28.33
N LEU A 333 12.13 -10.62 -27.89
CA LEU A 333 11.30 -11.63 -28.53
C LEU A 333 10.61 -11.13 -29.81
N SER A 334 10.34 -9.83 -29.91
CA SER A 334 9.45 -9.26 -30.94
C SER A 334 10.19 -8.50 -32.04
N ILE A 335 11.40 -7.99 -31.78
CA ILE A 335 12.16 -7.18 -32.72
C ILE A 335 13.39 -7.99 -33.19
N PRO A 336 13.48 -8.34 -34.48
CA PRO A 336 14.68 -8.96 -35.04
C PRO A 336 15.87 -8.00 -34.95
N ASN A 337 16.99 -8.46 -34.39
CA ASN A 337 18.24 -7.68 -34.24
C ASN A 337 18.15 -6.44 -33.34
N VAL A 338 17.48 -6.52 -32.18
CA VAL A 338 17.64 -5.48 -31.14
C VAL A 338 19.13 -5.35 -30.79
N ALA A 339 19.68 -4.14 -30.89
CA ALA A 339 21.07 -3.92 -30.51
C ALA A 339 21.23 -4.13 -29.00
N HIS A 340 22.27 -4.85 -28.58
CA HIS A 340 22.55 -5.06 -27.17
C HIS A 340 22.65 -3.75 -26.36
N GLU A 341 23.09 -2.67 -27.00
CA GLU A 341 23.18 -1.33 -26.40
C GLU A 341 21.80 -0.75 -26.02
N ASP A 342 20.74 -1.07 -26.79
CA ASP A 342 19.38 -0.64 -26.52
C ASP A 342 18.79 -1.29 -25.25
N LEU A 343 19.32 -2.46 -24.88
CA LEU A 343 18.90 -3.23 -23.70
C LEU A 343 19.87 -3.07 -22.52
N ALA A 344 21.15 -2.78 -22.80
CA ALA A 344 22.19 -2.59 -21.79
C ALA A 344 21.88 -1.43 -20.83
N ILE A 345 21.16 -0.41 -21.29
CA ILE A 345 20.69 0.70 -20.44
C ILE A 345 19.83 0.22 -19.27
N PHE A 346 19.10 -0.90 -19.42
CA PHE A 346 18.29 -1.49 -18.36
C PHE A 346 19.13 -2.42 -17.46
N ALA A 347 20.08 -3.15 -18.04
CA ALA A 347 20.94 -4.07 -17.29
C ALA A 347 21.98 -3.37 -16.40
N GLN A 348 22.49 -2.19 -16.80
CA GLN A 348 23.43 -1.42 -15.98
C GLN A 348 22.81 -0.88 -14.67
N LYS A 349 21.51 -1.05 -14.47
CA LYS A 349 20.75 -0.48 -13.35
C LYS A 349 20.40 -1.52 -12.26
N PHE A 350 20.72 -2.80 -12.44
CA PHE A 350 20.42 -3.87 -11.48
C PHE A 350 20.97 -3.61 -10.06
N ASP A 351 22.17 -3.02 -9.96
CA ASP A 351 22.84 -2.77 -8.68
C ASP A 351 22.11 -1.67 -7.85
N ARG A 352 21.21 -0.90 -8.48
CA ARG A 352 20.37 0.12 -7.84
C ARG A 352 18.98 -0.38 -7.48
N PHE A 353 18.64 -1.63 -7.82
CA PHE A 353 17.29 -2.12 -7.59
C PHE A 353 16.99 -2.32 -6.10
N PRO A 354 15.78 -1.93 -5.68
CA PRO A 354 15.29 -2.14 -4.32
C PRO A 354 15.29 -3.62 -3.95
N ASP A 355 15.38 -3.91 -2.66
CA ASP A 355 15.39 -5.30 -2.16
C ASP A 355 14.06 -6.03 -2.38
N MET A 356 13.01 -5.31 -2.84
CA MET A 356 11.68 -5.82 -3.15
C MET A 356 11.67 -6.77 -4.35
N PHE A 357 12.61 -6.62 -5.29
CA PHE A 357 12.60 -7.36 -6.55
C PHE A 357 12.87 -8.87 -6.32
N ASP A 358 12.05 -9.73 -6.94
CA ASP A 358 12.33 -11.17 -7.00
C ASP A 358 13.09 -11.45 -8.29
N PRO A 359 14.41 -11.68 -8.22
CA PRO A 359 15.20 -11.82 -9.40
C PRO A 359 14.93 -13.12 -10.18
N ILE A 360 14.17 -14.08 -9.63
CA ILE A 360 13.66 -15.24 -10.40
C ILE A 360 12.73 -14.78 -11.54
N THR A 361 12.10 -13.61 -11.40
CA THR A 361 11.29 -13.01 -12.47
C THR A 361 12.14 -12.40 -13.60
N LEU A 362 13.45 -12.22 -13.39
CA LEU A 362 14.40 -11.90 -14.46
C LEU A 362 14.67 -13.17 -15.25
N LYS A 363 13.92 -13.38 -16.34
CA LYS A 363 14.26 -14.44 -17.31
C LYS A 363 15.54 -14.16 -18.10
N LEU A 364 16.25 -13.08 -17.80
CA LEU A 364 17.50 -12.72 -18.44
C LEU A 364 18.62 -12.81 -17.43
N MET A 365 19.22 -13.99 -17.40
CA MET A 365 20.65 -14.25 -17.48
C MET A 365 20.79 -15.77 -17.38
N SER A 366 20.48 -16.47 -18.47
CA SER A 366 21.26 -17.66 -18.80
C SER A 366 22.66 -17.17 -19.15
N SER A 367 23.63 -17.77 -18.47
CA SER A 367 25.07 -17.74 -18.74
C SER A 367 25.45 -17.54 -20.20
#